data_AF-A0A8T4VV03-F1
#
_entry.id   AF-A0A8T4VV03-F1
#
_cell.length_a   1.000
_cell.length_b   1.000
_cell.length_c   1.000
_cell.angle_alpha   90.00
_cell.angle_beta   90.00
_cell.angle_gamma   90.00
#
_symmetry.space_group_name_H-M   'P 1'
#
loop_
_entity.id
_entity.type
_entity.pdbx_description
1 polymer ?
#
loop_
_entity_poly.entity_id
_entity_poly.type
_entity_poly.pdbx_seq_one_letter_code
_entity_poly.pdbx_strand_id
1 'polypeptide(L)' 'MRFLCDQMLGTLVKWLRILGHDAVYARDGDNDMLLDQAAAGNRMLVTRDRELAERADDAVFIESTELGEQLRRVVLLP' A
#
# COMPACT_ATOMS: atom_id res chain seq x y z
N MET A 1 -6.82 -4.07 -9.30
CA MET A 1 -6.40 -4.23 -7.89
C MET A 1 -6.75 -2.97 -7.11
N ARG A 2 -7.04 -3.13 -5.83
CA ARG A 2 -7.40 -2.03 -4.92
C ARG A 2 -6.37 -1.97 -3.80
N PHE A 3 -5.75 -0.82 -3.60
CA PHE A 3 -4.66 -0.63 -2.66
C PHE A 3 -5.03 0.39 -1.59
N LEU A 4 -4.52 0.19 -0.38
CA LEU A 4 -4.38 1.21 0.64
C LEU A 4 -2.88 1.42 0.85
N CYS A 5 -2.36 2.58 0.52
CA CYS A 5 -0.96 2.90 0.76
C CYS A 5 -0.84 3.86 1.94
N ASP A 6 0.11 3.59 2.83
CA ASP A 6 0.43 4.50 3.93
C ASP A 6 1.04 5.83 3.45
N GLN A 7 1.30 6.71 4.42
CA GLN A 7 1.89 8.03 4.19
C GLN A 7 3.30 7.99 3.57
N MET A 8 4.01 6.86 3.63
CA MET A 8 5.38 6.73 3.08
C MET A 8 5.39 6.53 1.56
N LEU A 9 4.22 6.28 0.96
CA LEU A 9 4.08 5.83 -0.42
C LEU A 9 3.25 6.80 -1.28
N GLY A 10 3.24 8.08 -0.93
CA GLY A 10 2.45 9.11 -1.63
C GLY A 10 2.75 9.24 -3.13
N THR A 11 4.02 9.10 -3.54
CA THR A 11 4.39 9.08 -4.97
C THR A 11 3.90 7.80 -5.66
N LEU A 12 4.03 6.65 -5.00
CA LEU A 12 3.55 5.37 -5.52
C LEU A 12 2.04 5.39 -5.77
N VAL A 13 1.24 5.94 -4.85
CA VAL A 13 -0.22 6.08 -5.04
C VAL A 13 -0.57 6.83 -6.32
N LYS A 14 0.13 7.93 -6.60
CA LYS A 14 -0.12 8.72 -7.82
C LYS A 14 0.11 7.87 -9.06
N TRP A 15 1.19 7.10 -9.09
CA TRP A 15 1.50 6.23 -10.22
C TRP A 15 0.56 5.04 -10.34
N LEU A 16 0.18 4.40 -9.23
CA LEU A 16 -0.82 3.33 -9.26
C LEU A 16 -2.15 3.82 -9.87
N ARG A 17 -2.58 5.05 -9.55
CA ARG A 17 -3.76 5.68 -10.17
C ARG A 17 -3.57 5.97 -11.66
N ILE A 18 -2.41 6.48 -12.06
CA ILE A 18 -2.08 6.71 -13.49
C ILE A 18 -2.14 5.41 -14.28
N LEU A 19 -1.68 4.30 -13.69
CA LEU A 19 -1.72 2.97 -14.27
C LEU A 19 -3.12 2.31 -14.22
N GLY A 20 -4.14 3.01 -13.69
CA GLY A 20 -5.53 2.55 -13.68
C GLY A 20 -5.93 1.72 -12.44
N HIS A 21 -5.10 1.68 -11.40
CA HIS A 21 -5.46 1.01 -10.14
C HIS A 21 -6.23 1.94 -9.18
N ASP A 22 -7.15 1.36 -8.39
CA ASP A 22 -7.82 2.05 -7.28
C ASP A 22 -6.87 2.08 -6.07
N ALA A 23 -6.11 3.16 -5.91
CA ALA A 23 -5.21 3.34 -4.78
C ALA A 23 -5.69 4.47 -3.86
N VAL A 24 -5.85 4.16 -2.56
CA VAL A 24 -6.12 5.14 -1.50
C VAL A 24 -4.80 5.50 -0.82
N TYR A 25 -4.64 6.79 -0.52
CA TYR A 25 -3.51 7.29 0.28
C TYR A 25 -4.01 7.57 1.69
N ALA A 26 -3.49 6.86 2.68
CA ALA A 26 -3.73 7.17 4.08
C ALA A 26 -2.83 8.34 4.50
N ARG A 27 -3.46 9.46 4.87
CA ARG A 27 -2.73 10.68 5.27
C ARG A 27 -2.21 10.62 6.69
N ASP A 28 -2.98 10.00 7.57
CA ASP A 28 -2.72 9.76 8.99
C ASP A 28 -3.61 8.59 9.43
N GLY A 29 -3.20 7.89 10.48
CA GLY A 29 -3.94 6.79 11.08
C GLY A 29 -3.02 5.95 11.93
N ASP A 30 -3.53 5.50 13.08
CA ASP A 30 -2.86 4.44 13.84
C ASP A 30 -2.84 3.15 13.01
N ASN A 31 -1.87 2.27 13.27
CA ASN A 31 -1.70 1.00 12.57
C ASN A 31 -3.01 0.19 12.58
N ASP A 32 -3.73 0.17 13.69
CA ASP A 32 -5.02 -0.52 13.82
C ASP A 32 -6.08 0.05 12.87
N MET A 33 -6.14 1.37 12.74
CA MET A 33 -7.07 2.02 11.81
C MET A 33 -6.74 1.71 10.35
N LEU A 34 -5.45 1.61 10.01
CA LEU A 34 -5.02 1.26 8.66
C LEU A 34 -5.37 -0.19 8.32
N LEU A 35 -5.21 -1.11 9.28
CA LEU A 35 -5.61 -2.51 9.15
C LEU A 35 -7.13 -2.63 8.94
N ASP A 36 -7.93 -1.97 9.79
CA ASP A 36 -9.38 -1.95 9.67
C ASP A 36 -9.85 -1.36 8.33
N GLN A 37 -9.21 -0.26 7.88
CA GLN A 37 -9.54 0.37 6.61
C GLN A 37 -9.19 -0.51 5.41
N ALA A 38 -8.06 -1.21 5.46
CA ALA A 38 -7.67 -2.17 4.42
C ALA A 38 -8.67 -3.32 4.34
N ALA A 39 -9.00 -3.93 5.48
CA ALA A 39 -9.93 -5.05 5.59
C ALA A 39 -11.35 -4.67 5.15
N ALA A 40 -11.93 -3.61 5.74
CA ALA A 40 -13.26 -3.12 5.39
C ALA A 40 -13.36 -2.66 3.93
N GLY A 41 -12.24 -2.14 3.39
CA GLY A 41 -12.13 -1.73 2.00
C GLY A 41 -11.94 -2.89 1.02
N ASN A 42 -11.65 -4.11 1.48
CA ASN A 42 -11.09 -5.20 0.65
C ASN A 42 -9.94 -4.69 -0.23
N ARG A 43 -8.93 -4.09 0.42
CA ARG A 43 -7.76 -3.47 -0.19
C ARG A 43 -6.50 -4.14 0.34
N MET A 44 -5.57 -4.41 -0.55
CA MET A 44 -4.22 -4.83 -0.17
C MET A 44 -3.48 -3.65 0.45
N LEU A 45 -2.93 -3.84 1.65
CA LEU A 45 -2.13 -2.82 2.32
C LEU A 45 -0.74 -2.76 1.67
N VAL A 46 -0.30 -1.57 1.29
CA VAL A 46 1.06 -1.35 0.79
C VAL A 46 1.73 -0.40 1.76
N THR A 47 2.82 -0.85 2.37
CA THR A 47 3.49 -0.10 3.44
C THR A 47 5.00 -0.37 3.41
N ARG A 48 5.77 0.58 3.93
CA ARG A 48 7.20 0.39 4.22
C ARG A 48 7.45 0.07 5.69
N ASP A 49 6.41 -0.02 6.50
CA ASP A 49 6.47 -0.50 7.88
C ASP A 49 6.32 -2.02 7.88
N ARG A 50 7.36 -2.71 8.37
CA ARG A 50 7.40 -4.17 8.40
C ARG A 50 6.39 -4.74 9.41
N GLU A 51 6.27 -4.12 10.58
CA GLU A 51 5.37 -4.60 11.62
C GLU A 51 3.91 -4.47 11.15
N LEU A 52 3.58 -3.34 10.55
CA LEU A 52 2.25 -3.13 9.99
C LEU A 52 1.93 -4.13 8.86
N ALA A 53 2.89 -4.41 7.97
CA ALA A 53 2.72 -5.40 6.91
C ALA A 53 2.51 -6.82 7.45
N GLU A 54 3.23 -7.20 8.50
CA GLU A 54 3.11 -8.53 9.13
C GLU A 54 1.77 -8.73 9.86
N ARG A 55 1.14 -7.63 10.31
CA ARG A 55 -0.14 -7.64 11.01
C ARG A 55 -1.36 -7.65 10.07
N ALA A 56 -1.18 -7.33 8.79
CA ALA A 56 -2.26 -7.26 7.82
C ALA A 56 -2.55 -8.62 7.19
N ASP A 57 -3.84 -8.91 6.94
CA ASP A 57 -4.27 -10.14 6.26
C ASP A 57 -3.77 -10.22 4.80
N ASP A 58 -3.74 -9.08 4.11
CA ASP A 58 -3.24 -8.94 2.74
C ASP A 58 -2.36 -7.68 2.62
N ALA A 59 -1.06 -7.90 2.44
CA ALA A 59 -0.08 -6.83 2.44
C ALA A 59 1.10 -7.05 1.49
N VAL A 60 1.66 -5.92 1.07
CA VAL A 60 2.92 -5.81 0.33
C VAL A 60 3.84 -4.91 1.12
N PHE A 61 4.85 -5.52 1.72
CA PHE A 61 5.97 -4.79 2.29
C PHE A 61 6.88 -4.26 1.18
N ILE A 62 7.20 -2.96 1.26
CA ILE A 62 8.06 -2.25 0.33
C ILE A 62 9.36 -1.85 1.04
N GLU A 63 10.46 -2.52 0.72
CA GLU A 63 11.76 -2.19 1.29
C GLU A 63 12.37 -0.93 0.63
N SER A 64 12.32 -0.88 -0.71
CA SER A 64 12.98 0.13 -1.52
C SER A 64 12.33 1.53 -1.41
N THR A 65 13.17 2.56 -1.48
CA THR A 65 12.75 3.97 -1.68
C THR A 65 12.59 4.33 -3.15
N GLU A 66 13.13 3.53 -4.06
CA GLU A 66 13.13 3.82 -5.49
C GLU A 66 11.80 3.47 -6.14
N LEU A 67 11.10 4.47 -6.68
CA LEU A 67 9.76 4.32 -7.25
C LEU A 67 9.66 3.17 -8.26
N GLY A 68 10.67 2.98 -9.12
CA GLY A 68 10.68 1.90 -10.11
C GLY A 68 10.64 0.51 -9.47
N GLU A 69 11.35 0.33 -8.35
CA GLU A 69 11.31 -0.92 -7.58
C GLU A 69 10.00 -1.10 -6.83
N GLN A 70 9.46 0.00 -6.27
CA GLN A 70 8.15 -0.02 -5.61
C GLN A 70 7.04 -0.44 -6.57
N LEU A 71 7.03 0.16 -7.77
CA LEU A 71 6.07 -0.19 -8.82
C LEU A 71 6.23 -1.65 -9.24
N ARG A 72 7.46 -2.09 -9.55
CA ARG A 72 7.72 -3.50 -9.89
C ARG A 72 7.19 -4.46 -8.82
N ARG A 73 7.41 -4.15 -7.54
CA ARG A 73 6.98 -5.00 -6.45
C ARG A 73 5.45 -5.11 -6.32
N VAL A 74 4.71 -4.06 -6.65
CA VAL A 74 3.23 -4.02 -6.53
C VAL A 74 2.53 -4.52 -7.79
N VAL A 75 2.98 -4.11 -8.98
CA VAL A 75 2.26 -4.38 -10.24
C VAL A 75 2.61 -5.73 -10.87
N LEU A 76 3.71 -6.36 -10.45
CA LEU A 76 4.11 -7.70 -10.91
C LEU A 76 3.75 -8.79 -9.89
N LEU A 77 2.88 -8.48 -8.92
CA LEU A 77 2.30 -9.51 -8.07
C LEU A 77 1.43 -10.43 -8.94
N PRO A 78 1.57 -11.75 -8.79
CA PRO A 78 0.77 -12.72 -9.54
C PRO A 78 -0.73 -12.62 -9.20
#